data_AF-A0A6C0HPL8-F1
#
_entry.id   AF-A0A6C0HPL8-F1
#
_cell.length_a   1.000
_cell.length_b   1.000
_cell.length_c   1.000
_cell.angle_alpha   90.00
_cell.angle_beta   90.00
_cell.angle_gamma   90.00
#
_symmetry.space_group_name_H-M   'P 1'
#
loop_
_entity.id
_entity.type
_entity.pdbx_description
1 polymer ?
#
loop_
_entity_poly.entity_id
_entity_poly.type
_entity_poly.pdbx_seq_one_letter_code
_entity_poly.pdbx_strand_id
1 'polypeptide(L)'
;MNYEGLIKTILRKLSKDREKRYEPDDAVRNRKLHVLENLDWYYVKPTEMFRRLPSLYSLFDLDGVPTHDSSGNELDESTIQQLRKKWGLQKKLYEALENLALQYIPY
;
A
#
# COMPACT_ATOMS: atom_id res chain seq x y z
N MET A 1 11.35 10.84 2.96
CA MET A 1 10.87 10.36 1.65
C MET A 1 9.45 10.85 1.43
N ASN A 2 9.17 11.47 0.27
CA ASN A 2 7.86 12.04 -0.04
C ASN A 2 7.00 11.00 -0.81
N TYR A 3 6.02 10.42 -0.12
CA TYR A 3 5.20 9.30 -0.60
C TYR A 3 4.40 9.63 -1.88
N GLU A 4 4.00 10.88 -2.07
CA GLU A 4 3.36 11.40 -3.30
C GLU A 4 4.21 11.14 -4.56
N GLY A 5 5.53 11.33 -4.45
CA GLY A 5 6.46 11.14 -5.56
C GLY A 5 6.65 9.66 -5.92
N LEU A 6 6.60 8.79 -4.91
CA LEU A 6 6.68 7.35 -5.10
C LEU A 6 5.42 6.81 -5.80
N ILE A 7 4.23 7.27 -5.38
CA ILE A 7 2.95 6.93 -6.00
C ILE A 7 2.92 7.34 -7.48
N LYS A 8 3.27 8.61 -7.78
CA LYS A 8 3.30 9.12 -9.16
C LYS A 8 4.29 8.36 -10.05
N THR A 9 5.39 7.89 -9.47
CA THR A 9 6.41 7.12 -10.19
C THR A 9 5.92 5.71 -10.49
N ILE A 10 5.29 5.04 -9.51
CA ILE A 10 4.69 3.71 -9.69
C ILE A 10 3.58 3.76 -10.75
N LEU A 11 2.67 4.73 -10.66
CA LEU A 11 1.58 4.90 -11.63
C LEU A 11 2.08 5.15 -13.06
N ARG A 12 3.13 5.97 -13.23
CA ARG A 12 3.73 6.28 -14.54
C ARG A 12 4.45 5.08 -15.15
N LYS A 13 5.05 4.22 -14.31
CA LYS A 13 5.73 3.01 -14.78
C LYS A 13 4.71 1.97 -15.23
N LEU A 14 3.63 1.81 -14.47
CA LEU A 14 2.50 0.94 -14.82
C LEU A 14 1.76 1.39 -16.08
N SER A 15 1.61 2.70 -16.30
CA SER A 15 0.97 3.24 -17.52
C SER A 15 1.82 2.99 -18.78
N LYS A 16 3.15 3.15 -18.68
CA LYS A 16 4.07 2.90 -19.81
C LYS A 16 4.16 1.42 -20.20
N ASP A 17 4.04 0.49 -19.25
CA ASP A 17 4.00 -0.95 -19.56
C ASP A 17 2.67 -1.37 -20.22
N ARG A 18 1.58 -0.62 -19.97
CA ARG A 18 0.24 -0.86 -20.54
C ARG A 18 0.18 -0.60 -22.05
N GLU A 19 0.91 0.41 -22.53
CA GLU A 19 0.87 0.91 -23.91
C GLU A 19 1.72 0.06 -24.87
N LYS A 20 2.72 -0.68 -24.36
CA LYS A 20 3.72 -1.39 -25.17
C LYS A 20 3.35 -2.84 -25.53
N ARG A 21 2.23 -3.39 -25.07
CA ARG A 21 1.95 -4.85 -25.12
C ARG A 21 0.62 -5.25 -25.80
N TYR A 22 0.29 -4.71 -26.96
CA TYR A 22 -0.88 -5.17 -27.74
C TYR A 22 -0.56 -6.50 -28.47
N GLU A 23 -0.90 -7.65 -27.87
CA GLU A 23 -1.18 -8.94 -28.56
C GLU A 23 -2.25 -9.72 -27.76
N PRO A 24 -3.25 -10.37 -28.40
CA PRO A 24 -4.61 -10.44 -27.82
C PRO A 24 -4.91 -11.52 -26.76
N ASP A 25 -4.24 -12.68 -26.68
CA ASP A 25 -4.68 -13.76 -25.75
C ASP A 25 -3.69 -14.08 -24.60
N ASP A 26 -2.41 -14.35 -24.89
CA ASP A 26 -1.42 -14.65 -23.85
C ASP A 26 -0.97 -13.39 -23.07
N ALA A 27 -1.04 -12.21 -23.69
CA ALA A 27 -0.64 -10.97 -23.03
C ALA A 27 -1.64 -10.52 -21.96
N VAL A 28 -2.91 -10.93 -22.05
CA VAL A 28 -3.93 -10.61 -21.04
C VAL A 28 -3.69 -11.45 -19.78
N ARG A 29 -3.37 -12.74 -19.94
CA ARG A 29 -3.07 -13.66 -18.83
C ARG A 29 -1.73 -13.32 -18.16
N ASN A 30 -0.70 -13.00 -18.94
CA ASN A 30 0.59 -12.54 -18.42
C ASN A 30 0.54 -11.13 -17.80
N ARG A 31 -0.32 -10.22 -18.29
CA ARG A 31 -0.56 -8.94 -17.59
C ARG A 31 -1.22 -9.12 -16.24
N LYS A 32 -2.16 -10.06 -16.14
CA LYS A 32 -2.80 -10.45 -14.89
C LYS A 32 -1.77 -10.88 -13.85
N LEU A 33 -0.92 -11.84 -14.21
CA LEU A 33 0.10 -12.37 -13.32
C LEU A 33 1.11 -11.28 -12.92
N HIS A 34 1.58 -10.48 -13.87
CA HIS A 34 2.57 -9.46 -13.59
C HIS A 34 2.02 -8.32 -12.71
N VAL A 35 0.76 -7.92 -12.91
CA VAL A 35 0.11 -6.93 -12.03
C VAL A 35 -0.04 -7.50 -10.63
N LEU A 36 -0.47 -8.76 -10.47
CA LEU A 36 -0.61 -9.43 -9.17
C LEU A 36 0.74 -9.66 -8.46
N GLU A 37 1.78 -10.10 -9.19
CA GLU A 37 3.14 -10.29 -8.65
C GLU A 37 3.78 -8.98 -8.21
N ASN A 38 3.58 -7.89 -8.95
CA ASN A 38 4.03 -6.58 -8.50
C ASN A 38 3.19 -6.05 -7.34
N LEU A 39 1.88 -6.35 -7.31
CA LEU A 39 0.98 -5.89 -6.27
C LEU A 39 1.35 -6.48 -4.91
N ASP A 40 1.65 -7.78 -4.77
CA ASP A 40 1.97 -8.39 -3.46
C ASP A 40 3.11 -7.69 -2.71
N TRP A 41 4.10 -7.18 -3.44
CA TRP A 41 5.18 -6.38 -2.86
C TRP A 41 4.72 -4.98 -2.40
N TYR A 42 3.74 -4.37 -3.08
CA TYR A 42 3.18 -3.05 -2.74
C TYR A 42 1.93 -3.10 -1.84
N TYR A 43 1.36 -4.29 -1.62
CA TYR A 43 0.09 -4.49 -0.94
C TYR A 43 0.27 -4.63 0.58
N VAL A 44 0.74 -3.55 1.21
CA VAL A 44 0.77 -3.49 2.67
C VAL A 44 -0.58 -3.00 3.16
N LYS A 45 -1.36 -3.91 3.76
CA LYS A 45 -2.61 -3.57 4.45
C LYS A 45 -2.35 -2.42 5.44
N PRO A 46 -3.17 -1.35 5.44
CA PRO A 46 -2.95 -0.21 6.32
C PRO A 46 -2.94 -0.59 7.81
N THR A 47 -3.72 -1.61 8.19
CA THR A 47 -3.74 -2.19 9.54
C THR A 47 -2.44 -2.92 9.92
N GLU A 48 -1.73 -3.45 8.94
CA GLU A 48 -0.49 -4.23 9.14
C GLU A 48 0.77 -3.36 9.01
N MET A 49 0.64 -2.18 8.40
CA MET A 49 1.76 -1.29 8.07
C MET A 49 2.66 -1.01 9.26
N PHE A 50 2.08 -0.64 10.40
CA PHE A 50 2.84 -0.31 11.60
C PHE A 50 3.19 -1.53 12.46
N ARG A 51 2.41 -2.62 12.34
CA ARG A 51 2.67 -3.89 13.05
C ARG A 51 3.97 -4.56 12.58
N ARG A 52 4.38 -4.30 11.34
CA ARG A 52 5.68 -4.74 10.78
C ARG A 52 6.88 -3.98 11.34
N LEU A 53 6.67 -3.00 12.22
CA LEU A 53 7.73 -2.19 12.85
C LEU A 53 7.74 -2.41 14.38
N PRO A 54 7.92 -3.65 14.87
CA PRO A 54 7.88 -3.94 16.30
C PRO A 54 9.02 -3.27 17.09
N SER A 55 10.09 -2.87 16.42
CA SER A 55 11.19 -2.10 17.03
C SER A 55 10.81 -0.65 17.35
N LEU A 56 9.71 -0.14 16.80
CA LEU A 56 9.27 1.25 16.94
C LEU A 56 7.97 1.38 17.74
N TYR A 57 7.10 0.37 17.70
CA TYR A 57 5.76 0.43 18.27
C TYR A 57 5.40 -0.89 18.95
N SER A 58 4.74 -0.81 20.10
CA SER A 58 4.35 -1.99 20.89
C SER A 58 2.84 -2.25 20.86
N LEU A 59 2.02 -1.19 20.92
CA LEU A 59 0.57 -1.28 20.98
C LEU A 59 -0.07 -0.47 19.85
N PHE A 60 -1.23 -0.94 19.39
CA PHE A 60 -1.94 -0.41 18.23
C PHE A 60 -3.44 -0.34 18.53
N ASP A 61 -4.14 0.59 17.88
CA ASP A 61 -5.59 0.70 17.93
C ASP A 61 -6.30 -0.29 16.98
N LEU A 62 -7.63 -0.20 16.91
CA LEU A 62 -8.47 -1.03 16.03
C LEU A 62 -8.14 -0.84 14.54
N ASP A 63 -7.70 0.35 14.15
CA ASP A 63 -7.30 0.69 12.78
C ASP A 63 -5.86 0.24 12.46
N GLY A 64 -5.10 -0.24 13.46
CA GLY A 64 -3.70 -0.62 13.35
C GLY A 64 -2.72 0.55 13.44
N VAL A 65 -3.15 1.71 13.94
CA VAL A 65 -2.31 2.88 14.21
C VAL A 65 -1.64 2.72 15.58
N PRO A 66 -0.33 2.99 15.71
CA PRO A 66 0.36 2.89 16.98
C PRO A 66 -0.20 3.82 18.05
N THR A 67 -0.40 3.29 19.25
CA THR A 67 -0.76 4.06 20.45
C THR A 67 0.41 4.18 21.41
N HIS A 68 1.33 3.22 21.40
CA HIS A 68 2.51 3.21 22.27
C HIS A 68 3.79 3.00 21.47
N ASP A 69 4.89 3.57 21.99
CA ASP A 69 6.23 3.35 21.47
C ASP A 69 6.73 1.91 21.74
N SER A 70 7.93 1.56 21.27
CA SER A 70 8.52 0.24 21.51
C SER A 70 8.85 -0.07 22.97
N SER A 71 8.88 0.94 23.83
CA SER A 71 9.09 0.78 25.28
C SER A 71 7.78 0.61 26.05
N GLY A 72 6.63 0.75 25.39
CA GLY A 72 5.31 0.65 26.01
C GLY A 72 4.83 1.95 26.63
N ASN A 73 5.42 3.10 26.28
CA ASN A 73 4.92 4.40 26.71
C ASN A 73 3.89 4.94 25.71
N GLU A 74 2.87 5.63 26.21
CA GLU A 74 1.87 6.29 25.37
C GLU A 74 2.52 7.36 24.48
N LEU A 75 2.17 7.34 23.19
CA LEU A 75 2.59 8.36 22.24
C LEU A 75 1.81 9.66 22.49
N ASP A 76 2.45 10.79 22.22
CA ASP A 76 1.78 12.08 22.29
C ASP A 76 0.71 12.22 21.20
N GLU A 77 -0.30 13.04 21.46
CA GLU A 77 -1.44 13.25 20.56
C GLU A 77 -1.02 13.77 19.18
N SER A 78 0.01 14.62 19.11
CA SER A 78 0.55 15.13 17.84
C SER A 78 1.19 14.02 17.01
N THR A 79 1.97 13.14 17.65
CA THR A 79 2.57 11.96 17.01
C THR A 79 1.49 10.99 16.53
N ILE A 80 0.49 10.68 17.35
CA ILE A 80 -0.65 9.84 16.95
C ILE A 80 -1.34 10.46 15.73
N GLN A 81 -1.54 11.78 15.70
CA GLN A 81 -2.20 12.44 14.59
C GLN A 81 -1.35 12.43 13.30
N GLN A 82 -0.02 12.52 13.40
CA GLN A 82 0.88 12.32 12.26
C GLN A 82 0.84 10.87 11.74
N LEU A 83 0.78 9.89 12.63
CA LEU A 83 0.66 8.48 12.28
C LEU A 83 -0.68 8.19 11.61
N ARG A 84 -1.79 8.76 12.10
CA ARG A 84 -3.10 8.70 11.44
C ARG A 84 -3.08 9.31 10.03
N LYS A 85 -2.37 10.42 9.82
CA LYS A 85 -2.20 10.99 8.46
C LYS A 85 -1.45 10.02 7.54
N LYS A 86 -0.35 9.42 8.01
CA LYS A 86 0.40 8.40 7.25
C LYS A 86 -0.47 7.17 6.95
N TRP A 87 -1.21 6.69 7.94
CA TRP A 87 -2.17 5.59 7.78
C TRP A 87 -3.23 5.90 6.72
N GLY A 88 -3.83 7.09 6.76
CA GLY A 88 -4.85 7.50 5.80
C GLY A 88 -4.32 7.57 4.36
N LEU A 89 -3.06 7.98 4.17
CA LEU A 89 -2.40 7.93 2.87
C LEU A 89 -2.17 6.48 2.41
N GLN A 90 -1.69 5.61 3.30
CA GLN A 90 -1.51 4.20 2.99
C GLN A 90 -2.83 3.51 2.67
N LYS A 91 -3.90 3.83 3.39
CA LYS A 91 -5.24 3.30 3.12
C LYS A 91 -5.72 3.68 1.73
N LYS A 92 -5.64 4.96 1.35
CA LYS A 92 -6.01 5.40 -0.01
C LYS A 92 -5.20 4.72 -1.10
N LEU A 93 -3.90 4.53 -0.86
CA LEU A 93 -3.02 3.81 -1.78
C LEU A 93 -3.45 2.35 -1.90
N TYR A 94 -3.69 1.69 -0.77
CA TYR A 94 -4.14 0.30 -0.71
C TYR A 94 -5.50 0.12 -1.41
N GLU A 95 -6.49 0.97 -1.13
CA GLU A 95 -7.81 0.96 -1.79
C GLU A 95 -7.69 1.21 -3.30
N ALA A 96 -6.82 2.12 -3.73
CA ALA A 96 -6.59 2.37 -5.15
C ALA A 96 -5.95 1.15 -5.85
N LEU A 97 -4.98 0.50 -5.19
CA LEU A 97 -4.37 -0.73 -5.69
C LEU A 97 -5.35 -1.91 -5.67
N GLU A 98 -6.20 -2.02 -4.65
CA GLU A 98 -7.25 -3.05 -4.53
C GLU A 98 -8.27 -2.92 -5.65
N ASN A 99 -8.80 -1.71 -5.87
CA ASN A 99 -9.72 -1.44 -6.96
C ASN A 99 -9.10 -1.72 -8.33
N LEU A 100 -7.82 -1.35 -8.51
CA LEU A 100 -7.09 -1.69 -9.72
C LEU A 100 -6.97 -3.21 -9.87
N ALA A 101 -6.59 -3.93 -8.82
CA ALA A 101 -6.48 -5.39 -8.84
C ALA A 101 -7.81 -6.05 -9.20
N LEU A 102 -8.92 -5.63 -8.58
CA LEU A 102 -10.27 -6.12 -8.84
C LEU A 102 -10.69 -5.92 -10.31
N GLN A 103 -10.29 -4.81 -10.94
CA GLN A 103 -10.55 -4.59 -12.37
C GLN A 103 -9.86 -5.63 -13.28
N TYR A 104 -8.79 -6.26 -12.81
CA TYR A 104 -8.03 -7.27 -13.55
C TYR A 104 -8.28 -8.69 -13.09
N ILE A 105 -9.12 -8.98 -12.10
CA ILE A 105 -9.49 -10.36 -11.71
C ILE A 105 -10.70 -10.78 -12.60
N PRO A 106 -10.66 -11.93 -13.33
CA PRO A 106 -11.82 -12.37 -14.08
C PRO A 106 -12.87 -12.97 -13.15
N TYR A 107 -14.15 -12.89 -13.54
CA TYR A 107 -15.17 -13.79 -13.04
C TYR A 107 -14.92 -15.23 -13.51
#